data_AF-A0A9D7WZJ6-F1
#
_entry.id   AF-A0A9D7WZJ6-F1
#
_cell.length_a   1.000
_cell.length_b   1.000
_cell.length_c   1.000
_cell.angle_alpha   90.00
_cell.angle_beta   90.00
_cell.angle_gamma   90.00
#
_symmetry.space_group_name_H-M   'P 1'
#
loop_
_entity.id
_entity.type
_entity.pdbx_description
1 polymer ?
#
loop_
_entity_poly.entity_id
_entity_poly.type
_entity_poly.pdbx_seq_one_letter_code
_entity_poly.pdbx_strand_id
1 'polypeptide(L)'
;MKTKVFIITRFITFAYETIKPMDKELFKEFLNTVPLELFRIKGWVRFAEKTQMLNFVGGKIEWQEWPDTVNTCLAFIGWDVIEEPILEKLSQRIVRT
;
A
#
# COMPACT_ATOMS: atom_id res chain seq x y z
N MET A 1 12.31 19.65 -37.27
CA MET A 1 12.72 18.96 -36.03
C MET A 1 11.45 18.43 -35.37
N LYS A 2 11.23 17.12 -35.30
CA LYS A 2 10.04 16.53 -34.65
C LYS A 2 10.49 15.94 -33.31
N THR A 3 10.03 16.52 -32.20
CA THR A 3 10.23 15.94 -30.87
C THR A 3 9.41 14.65 -30.79
N LYS A 4 10.09 13.52 -30.68
CA LYS A 4 9.46 12.22 -30.39
C LYS A 4 9.23 12.17 -28.88
N VAL A 5 8.01 12.44 -28.45
CA VAL A 5 7.56 12.18 -27.09
C VAL A 5 7.24 10.69 -27.02
N PHE A 6 8.06 9.91 -26.31
CA PHE A 6 7.70 8.56 -25.90
C PHE A 6 7.11 8.65 -24.50
N ILE A 7 5.78 8.69 -24.38
CA ILE A 7 5.12 8.36 -23.12
C ILE A 7 4.90 6.86 -23.15
N ILE A 8 5.74 6.11 -22.44
CA ILE A 8 5.43 4.71 -22.11
C ILE A 8 5.01 4.69 -20.65
N THR A 9 3.86 5.27 -20.32
CA THR A 9 3.26 5.10 -18.98
C THR A 9 2.79 3.66 -18.86
N ARG A 10 3.67 2.77 -18.40
CA ARG A 10 3.26 1.41 -18.01
C ARG A 10 2.75 1.49 -16.58
N PHE A 11 1.45 1.34 -16.42
CA PHE A 11 0.91 1.06 -15.10
C PHE A 11 1.52 -0.24 -14.58
N ILE A 12 1.88 -0.25 -13.31
CA ILE A 12 2.29 -1.44 -12.60
C ILE A 12 1.25 -1.78 -11.55
N THR A 13 1.16 -3.06 -11.24
CA THR A 13 0.31 -3.57 -10.16
C THR A 13 1.08 -4.63 -9.43
N PHE A 14 1.06 -4.55 -8.10
CA PHE A 14 1.70 -5.50 -7.22
C PHE A 14 0.89 -5.68 -5.95
N ALA A 15 1.26 -6.66 -5.13
CA ALA A 15 0.52 -7.04 -3.95
C ALA A 15 1.46 -7.31 -2.76
N TYR A 16 0.92 -7.11 -1.55
CA TYR A 16 1.58 -7.45 -0.30
C TYR A 16 0.64 -8.29 0.55
N GLU A 17 1.17 -9.39 1.08
CA GLU A 17 0.46 -10.25 2.01
C GLU A 17 1.34 -10.61 3.20
N THR A 18 0.74 -10.65 4.39
CA THR A 18 1.41 -11.14 5.60
C THR A 18 0.41 -11.62 6.63
N ILE A 19 0.76 -12.67 7.37
CA ILE A 19 0.00 -13.15 8.53
C ILE A 19 0.33 -12.37 9.81
N LYS A 20 1.46 -11.64 9.83
CA LYS A 20 1.85 -10.84 10.99
C LYS A 20 0.97 -9.59 11.08
N PRO A 21 0.44 -9.24 12.26
CA PRO A 21 -0.35 -8.02 12.39
C PRO A 21 0.53 -6.81 12.10
N MET A 22 -0.04 -5.82 11.41
CA MET A 22 0.60 -4.53 11.17
C MET A 22 0.57 -3.72 12.46
N ASP A 23 1.62 -2.94 12.70
CA ASP A 23 1.60 -1.87 13.68
C ASP A 23 0.83 -0.68 13.07
N LYS A 24 -0.22 -0.24 13.77
CA LYS A 24 -1.19 0.72 13.24
C LYS A 24 -0.59 2.09 12.96
N GLU A 25 0.27 2.58 13.85
CA GLU A 25 0.81 3.93 13.73
C GLU A 25 1.96 3.96 12.72
N LEU A 26 2.83 2.94 12.75
CA LEU A 26 3.88 2.72 11.76
C LEU A 26 3.30 2.53 10.33
N PHE A 27 2.17 1.82 10.20
CA PHE A 27 1.49 1.66 8.91
C PHE A 27 0.90 2.97 8.39
N LYS A 28 0.26 3.77 9.25
CA LYS A 28 -0.25 5.10 8.85
C LYS A 28 0.88 6.05 8.45
N GLU A 29 1.99 6.03 9.18
CA GLU A 29 3.19 6.78 8.80
C GLU A 29 3.67 6.37 7.40
N PHE A 30 3.70 5.07 7.11
CA PHE A 30 4.02 4.58 5.77
C PHE A 30 3.10 5.19 4.70
N LEU A 31 1.77 5.22 4.91
CA LEU A 31 0.84 5.81 3.93
C LEU A 31 1.13 7.30 3.64
N ASN A 32 1.60 8.06 4.63
CA ASN A 32 1.97 9.47 4.47
C ASN A 32 3.28 9.67 3.67
N THR A 33 4.02 8.59 3.42
CA THR A 33 5.28 8.62 2.67
C THR A 33 5.17 8.02 1.27
N VAL A 34 3.98 7.56 0.90
CA VAL A 34 3.70 6.95 -0.41
C VAL A 34 3.88 8.03 -1.50
N PRO A 35 4.67 7.77 -2.54
CA PRO A 35 4.85 8.72 -3.64
C PRO A 35 3.55 8.90 -4.44
N LEU A 36 3.38 10.05 -5.10
CA LEU A 36 2.18 10.37 -5.90
C LEU A 36 1.95 9.36 -7.02
N GLU A 37 3.05 8.84 -7.56
CA GLU A 37 3.14 7.80 -8.58
C GLU A 37 2.47 6.49 -8.15
N LEU A 38 2.41 6.21 -6.83
CA LEU A 38 1.68 5.08 -6.25
C LEU A 38 0.29 5.56 -5.80
N PHE A 39 -0.57 5.80 -6.79
CA PHE A 39 -1.83 6.51 -6.58
C PHE A 39 -2.96 5.66 -6.00
N ARG A 40 -2.82 4.32 -5.92
CA ARG A 40 -3.86 3.46 -5.32
C ARG A 40 -3.27 2.38 -4.44
N ILE A 41 -3.84 2.25 -3.24
CA ILE A 41 -3.62 1.13 -2.33
C ILE A 41 -4.99 0.69 -1.82
N LYS A 42 -5.31 -0.61 -1.90
CA LYS A 42 -6.59 -1.11 -1.43
C LYS A 42 -6.44 -2.51 -0.84
N GLY A 43 -7.19 -2.78 0.21
CA GLY A 43 -7.29 -4.11 0.80
C GLY A 43 -7.46 -4.06 2.31
N TRP A 44 -7.59 -5.22 2.95
CA TRP A 44 -7.75 -5.29 4.40
C TRP A 44 -6.39 -5.36 5.09
N VAL A 45 -6.29 -4.63 6.20
CA VAL A 45 -5.12 -4.56 7.05
C VAL A 45 -5.50 -5.15 8.40
N ARG A 46 -4.81 -6.22 8.78
CA ARG A 46 -4.94 -6.85 10.08
C ARG A 46 -4.04 -6.12 11.08
N PHE A 47 -4.63 -5.41 12.03
CA PHE A 47 -3.95 -4.88 13.21
C PHE A 47 -4.11 -5.84 14.39
N ALA A 48 -3.44 -5.57 15.51
CA ALA A 48 -3.50 -6.44 16.69
C ALA A 48 -4.92 -6.62 17.26
N GLU A 49 -5.73 -5.56 17.21
CA GLU A 49 -7.06 -5.54 17.84
C GLU A 49 -8.21 -5.78 16.87
N LYS A 50 -8.01 -5.53 15.57
CA LYS A 50 -9.07 -5.57 14.55
C LYS A 50 -8.52 -5.58 13.14
N THR A 51 -9.40 -5.90 12.20
CA THR A 51 -9.13 -5.76 10.76
C THR A 51 -9.88 -4.54 10.19
N GLN A 52 -9.21 -3.77 9.33
CA GLN A 52 -9.83 -2.63 8.64
C GLN A 52 -9.57 -2.68 7.13
N MET A 53 -10.57 -2.35 6.32
CA MET A 53 -10.41 -2.13 4.88
C MET A 53 -9.84 -0.73 4.62
N LEU A 54 -8.70 -0.68 3.94
CA LEU A 54 -8.08 0.53 3.43
C LEU A 54 -8.59 0.84 2.02
N ASN A 55 -8.99 2.09 1.80
CA ASN A 55 -9.12 2.68 0.48
C ASN A 55 -8.22 3.92 0.41
N PHE A 56 -7.07 3.80 -0.25
CA PHE A 56 -6.14 4.89 -0.52
C PHE A 56 -6.23 5.28 -1.99
N VAL A 57 -6.55 6.55 -2.28
CA VAL A 57 -6.66 7.07 -3.65
C VAL A 57 -6.04 8.47 -3.72
N GLY A 58 -4.93 8.61 -4.44
CA GLY A 58 -4.27 9.89 -4.68
C GLY A 58 -3.93 10.67 -3.39
N GLY A 59 -3.49 9.97 -2.34
CA GLY A 59 -3.20 10.56 -1.03
C GLY A 59 -4.39 10.66 -0.07
N LYS A 60 -5.63 10.46 -0.54
CA LYS A 60 -6.80 10.39 0.35
C LYS A 60 -6.89 9.01 0.99
N ILE A 61 -7.07 8.97 2.30
CA ILE A 61 -7.17 7.75 3.10
C ILE A 61 -8.58 7.61 3.65
N GLU A 62 -9.22 6.48 3.36
CA GLU A 62 -10.50 6.08 3.95
C GLU A 62 -10.36 4.69 4.59
N TRP A 63 -10.98 4.54 5.75
CA TRP A 63 -10.97 3.30 6.53
C TRP A 63 -12.40 2.83 6.77
N GLN A 64 -12.62 1.53 6.64
CA GLN A 64 -13.88 0.86 7.00
C GLN A 64 -13.59 -0.33 7.90
N GLU A 65 -14.45 -0.58 8.89
CA GLU A 65 -14.40 -1.83 9.66
C GLU A 65 -14.55 -3.04 8.72
N TRP A 66 -13.79 -4.10 8.98
CA TRP A 66 -13.81 -5.32 8.18
C TRP A 66 -13.87 -6.54 9.11
N PRO A 67 -14.54 -7.63 8.71
CA PRO A 67 -14.51 -8.87 9.49
C PRO A 67 -13.07 -9.30 9.79
N ASP A 68 -12.84 -9.89 10.97
CA ASP A 68 -11.49 -10.31 11.34
C ASP A 68 -10.93 -11.34 10.36
N THR A 69 -9.70 -11.08 9.90
CA THR A 69 -8.96 -11.97 9.00
C THR A 69 -7.68 -12.47 9.64
N VAL A 70 -7.14 -13.55 9.08
CA VAL A 70 -5.84 -14.12 9.53
C VAL A 70 -4.63 -13.35 8.96
N ASN A 71 -4.84 -12.55 7.93
CA ASN A 71 -3.79 -11.87 7.18
C ASN A 71 -4.15 -10.43 6.79
N THR A 72 -3.12 -9.64 6.50
CA THR A 72 -3.20 -8.41 5.71
C THR A 72 -3.04 -8.76 4.24
N CYS A 73 -3.88 -8.18 3.37
CA CYS A 73 -3.76 -8.26 1.91
C CYS A 73 -3.95 -6.86 1.33
N LEU A 74 -2.96 -6.40 0.56
CA LEU A 74 -3.00 -5.09 -0.10
C LEU A 74 -2.63 -5.24 -1.56
N ALA A 75 -3.39 -4.56 -2.42
CA ALA A 75 -3.08 -4.35 -3.82
C ALA A 75 -2.67 -2.90 -4.06
N PHE A 76 -1.67 -2.72 -4.92
CA PHE A 76 -1.02 -1.46 -5.23
C PHE A 76 -1.14 -1.18 -6.72
N ILE A 77 -1.41 0.08 -7.11
CA ILE A 77 -1.41 0.50 -8.51
C ILE A 77 -0.68 1.83 -8.63
N GLY A 78 0.27 1.90 -9.56
CA GLY A 78 1.06 3.09 -9.83
C GLY A 78 1.61 3.16 -11.25
N TRP A 79 2.41 4.18 -11.55
CA TRP A 79 3.23 4.30 -12.76
C TRP A 79 4.66 4.64 -12.36
N ASP A 80 5.68 4.12 -13.06
CA ASP A 80 7.09 4.43 -12.77
C ASP A 80 7.53 4.19 -11.30
N VAL A 81 6.83 3.32 -10.58
CA VAL A 81 7.14 2.91 -9.21
C VAL A 81 8.06 1.68 -9.24
N ILE A 82 8.97 1.57 -8.28
CA ILE A 82 9.73 0.35 -8.03
C ILE A 82 9.08 -0.35 -6.83
N GLU A 83 8.67 -1.60 -7.01
CA GLU A 83 7.91 -2.37 -6.02
C GLU A 83 8.74 -2.67 -4.76
N GLU A 84 9.98 -3.12 -4.94
CA GLU A 84 10.79 -3.68 -3.86
C GLU A 84 11.01 -2.69 -2.70
N PRO A 85 11.39 -1.41 -2.92
CA PRO A 85 11.54 -0.46 -1.83
C PRO A 85 10.24 -0.17 -1.07
N ILE A 86 9.09 -0.20 -1.77
CA ILE A 86 7.77 0.01 -1.14
C ILE A 86 7.45 -1.17 -0.23
N LEU A 87 7.65 -2.39 -0.72
CA LEU A 87 7.39 -3.61 0.05
C LEU A 87 8.36 -3.78 1.21
N GLU A 88 9.65 -3.47 1.03
CA GLU A 88 10.63 -3.48 2.12
C GLU A 88 10.22 -2.51 3.23
N LYS A 89 9.88 -1.26 2.89
CA LYS A 89 9.44 -0.26 3.86
C LYS A 89 8.18 -0.71 4.59
N LEU A 90 7.22 -1.27 3.87
CA LEU A 90 5.97 -1.78 4.44
C LEU A 90 6.20 -2.99 5.36
N SER A 91 7.07 -3.92 4.97
CA SER A 91 7.36 -5.14 5.75
C SER A 91 7.95 -4.85 7.14
N GLN A 92 8.57 -3.69 7.31
CA GLN A 92 9.12 -3.21 8.58
C GLN A 92 8.05 -2.61 9.52
N ARG A 93 6.80 -2.46 9.05
CA ARG A 93 5.66 -1.89 9.81
C ARG A 93 4.80 -2.97 10.48
N ILE A 94 5.37 -4.13 10.73
CA ILE A 94 4.75 -5.21 11.51
C ILE A 94 4.99 -4.99 13.00
N VAL A 95 4.09 -5.50 13.84
CA VAL A 95 4.31 -5.52 15.30
C VAL A 95 5.57 -6.35 15.60
N ARG A 96 6.50 -5.78 16.36
CA ARG A 96 7.68 -6.51 16.86
C ARG A 96 7.30 -7.17 18.17
N THR A 97 7.26 -8.51 18.17
CA THR A 97 7.16 -9.37 19.36
C THR A 97 8.53 -9.53 20.01
#